data_AF-A0A1I7PHW9-F1
#
_entry.id   AF-A0A1I7PHW9-F1
#
_cell.length_a   1.000
_cell.length_b   1.000
_cell.length_c   1.000
_cell.angle_alpha   90.00
_cell.angle_beta   90.00
_cell.angle_gamma   90.00
#
_symmetry.space_group_name_H-M   'P 1'
#
loop_
_entity.id
_entity.type
_entity.pdbx_description
1 polymer ?
#
loop_
_entity_poly.entity_id
_entity_poly.type
_entity_poly.pdbx_seq_one_letter_code
_entity_poly.pdbx_strand_id
1 'polypeptide(L)'
;MLPLSLMGQETVTYLTNIVICTILACLMTHYWLRQGRTAAMRYWMLAAWVMTAADILFAMRPSLPHGVSRFVPTLMVTLGHAALFLGAQRTAGLRLQRRVTFGVIGLHAAVLGYFLIQSQPSGARMMTNSIVWGGLSLASAWCLRRAPEHFWKPTFSPTTVFQAHAVFHALRVGLALLFASQGWTAAAEALQVIGDLEVSFFMVALFVGILIANLQVRHDELTSAHAEVHTLSGLLPICAWCKKVRNDDGYWQQVEDYFACRSQLTFTHGVCTDCLDDQKAESAQLSKR
;
A
#
# COMPACT_ATOMS: atom_id res chain seq x y z
N MET A 1 18.47 -5.75 38.80
CA MET A 1 17.13 -6.17 38.36
C MET A 1 16.13 -5.20 38.96
N LEU A 2 15.64 -4.23 38.18
CA LEU A 2 14.58 -3.32 38.64
C LEU A 2 13.29 -4.14 38.81
N PRO A 3 12.52 -3.93 39.89
CA PRO A 3 11.29 -4.68 40.12
C PRO A 3 10.28 -4.35 39.01
N LEU A 4 9.81 -5.38 38.30
CA LEU A 4 8.79 -5.28 37.26
C LEU A 4 7.42 -4.76 37.78
N SER A 5 7.26 -4.58 39.09
CA SER A 5 6.00 -4.24 39.75
C SER A 5 5.58 -2.75 39.66
N LEU A 6 6.32 -1.91 38.94
CA LEU A 6 6.02 -0.47 38.78
C LEU A 6 6.02 0.00 37.32
N MET A 7 5.87 -0.88 36.33
CA MET A 7 5.55 -0.44 34.97
C MET A 7 4.05 -0.16 34.91
N GLY A 8 3.67 1.12 34.93
CA GLY A 8 2.28 1.54 34.77
C GLY A 8 1.71 1.00 33.45
N GLN A 9 0.40 0.70 33.42
CA GLN A 9 -0.30 0.13 32.27
C GLN A 9 -0.05 0.94 30.97
N GLU A 10 0.06 2.26 31.08
CA GLU A 10 0.42 3.15 29.96
C GLU A 10 1.80 2.84 29.37
N THR A 11 2.79 2.54 30.21
CA THR A 11 4.17 2.22 29.77
C THR A 11 4.18 0.93 28.94
N VAL A 12 3.40 -0.07 29.36
CA VAL A 12 3.26 -1.35 28.63
C VAL A 12 2.62 -1.11 27.26
N THR A 13 1.60 -0.26 27.18
CA THR A 13 0.95 0.08 25.91
C THR A 13 1.91 0.80 24.96
N TYR A 14 2.62 1.83 25.42
CA TYR A 14 3.60 2.53 24.60
C TYR A 14 4.74 1.62 24.10
N LEU A 15 5.27 0.74 24.96
CA LEU A 15 6.31 -0.20 24.56
C LEU A 15 5.81 -1.19 23.50
N THR A 16 4.60 -1.70 23.66
CA THR A 16 3.97 -2.60 22.68
C THR A 16 3.81 -1.91 21.33
N ASN A 17 3.33 -0.66 21.34
CA ASN A 17 3.16 0.15 20.14
C ASN A 17 4.51 0.40 19.43
N ILE A 18 5.56 0.76 20.18
CA ILE A 18 6.90 0.97 19.63
C ILE A 18 7.42 -0.30 18.94
N VAL A 19 7.27 -1.47 19.57
CA VAL A 19 7.71 -2.74 18.98
C VAL A 19 6.97 -3.01 17.67
N ILE A 20 5.64 -2.88 17.65
CA ILE A 20 4.82 -3.11 16.46
C ILE A 20 5.19 -2.13 15.35
N CYS A 21 5.27 -0.83 15.63
CA CYS A 21 5.63 0.22 14.67
C CYS A 21 7.06 0.01 14.13
N THR A 22 8.00 -0.43 14.96
CA THR A 22 9.38 -0.77 14.54
C THR A 22 9.38 -1.94 13.58
N ILE A 23 8.64 -3.02 13.89
CA ILE A 23 8.51 -4.18 12.99
C ILE A 23 7.94 -3.76 11.64
N LEU A 24 6.86 -2.97 11.63
CA LEU A 24 6.25 -2.48 10.40
C LEU A 24 7.20 -1.58 9.59
N ALA A 25 7.93 -0.68 10.24
CA ALA A 25 8.92 0.17 9.58
C ALA A 25 10.08 -0.65 8.98
N CYS A 26 10.54 -1.68 9.67
CA CYS A 26 11.52 -2.64 9.15
C CYS A 26 10.99 -3.41 7.93
N LEU A 27 9.74 -3.89 7.98
CA LEU A 27 9.10 -4.58 6.85
C LEU A 27 8.94 -3.66 5.63
N MET A 28 8.51 -2.41 5.83
CA MET A 28 8.47 -1.38 4.79
C MET A 28 9.85 -1.15 4.17
N THR A 29 10.87 -1.06 5.01
CA THR A 29 12.26 -0.87 4.57
C THR A 29 12.76 -2.05 3.76
N HIS A 30 12.50 -3.27 4.23
CA HIS A 30 12.84 -4.50 3.52
C HIS A 30 12.16 -4.57 2.16
N TYR A 31 10.84 -4.33 2.11
CA TYR A 31 10.08 -4.32 0.87
C TYR A 31 10.65 -3.27 -0.10
N TRP A 32 10.90 -2.05 0.36
CA TRP A 32 11.47 -0.99 -0.46
C TRP A 32 12.84 -1.36 -1.05
N LEU A 33 13.71 -1.96 -0.25
CA LEU A 33 15.05 -2.40 -0.68
C LEU A 33 15.00 -3.52 -1.72
N ARG A 34 14.03 -4.44 -1.61
CA ARG A 34 13.92 -5.62 -2.48
C ARG A 34 13.10 -5.38 -3.76
N GLN A 35 12.13 -4.47 -3.73
CA GLN A 35 11.14 -4.29 -4.81
C GLN A 35 11.39 -3.02 -5.65
N GLY A 36 12.64 -2.78 -6.02
CA GLY A 36 13.02 -1.72 -6.98
C GLY A 36 12.99 -0.28 -6.43
N ARG A 37 12.94 -0.09 -5.11
CA ARG A 37 13.08 1.21 -4.43
C ARG A 37 12.13 2.31 -4.95
N THR A 38 10.88 1.96 -5.24
CA THR A 38 9.91 2.90 -5.80
C THR A 38 9.73 4.15 -4.93
N ALA A 39 9.51 5.30 -5.59
CA ALA A 39 9.37 6.57 -4.89
C ALA A 39 8.15 6.62 -3.97
N ALA A 40 7.06 5.93 -4.33
CA ALA A 40 5.86 5.81 -3.48
C ALA A 40 6.17 5.07 -2.19
N MET A 41 6.76 3.88 -2.29
CA MET A 41 7.13 3.07 -1.12
C MET A 41 8.15 3.77 -0.21
N ARG A 42 9.03 4.59 -0.77
CA ARG A 42 9.93 5.42 0.05
C ARG A 42 9.17 6.36 1.00
N TYR A 43 8.09 7.00 0.55
CA TYR A 43 7.30 7.88 1.43
C TYR A 43 6.55 7.09 2.50
N TRP A 44 5.98 5.93 2.15
CA TRP A 44 5.33 5.02 3.11
C TRP A 44 6.31 4.56 4.20
N MET A 45 7.51 4.13 3.80
CA MET A 45 8.59 3.73 4.70
C MET A 45 9.08 4.89 5.59
N LEU A 46 9.31 6.08 5.02
CA LEU A 46 9.73 7.25 5.80
C LEU A 46 8.66 7.66 6.82
N ALA A 47 7.38 7.61 6.43
CA ALA A 47 6.29 7.87 7.35
C ALA A 47 6.29 6.85 8.51
N ALA A 48 6.47 5.56 8.24
CA ALA A 48 6.57 4.53 9.27
C ALA A 48 7.66 4.85 10.29
N TRP A 49 8.88 5.15 9.85
CA TRP A 49 9.98 5.52 10.75
C TRP A 49 9.75 6.80 11.53
N VAL A 50 9.18 7.84 10.89
CA VAL A 50 8.86 9.10 11.57
C VAL A 50 7.81 8.88 12.67
N MET A 51 6.82 8.03 12.41
CA MET A 51 5.77 7.70 13.39
C MET A 51 6.31 6.85 14.54
N THR A 52 7.13 5.85 14.25
CA THR A 52 7.83 5.07 15.30
C THR A 52 8.67 5.97 16.20
N ALA A 53 9.38 6.94 15.63
CA ALA A 53 10.16 7.90 16.40
C ALA A 53 9.27 8.83 17.25
N ALA A 54 8.08 9.21 16.75
CA ALA A 54 7.10 9.95 17.54
C ALA A 54 6.59 9.13 18.74
N ASP A 55 6.28 7.84 18.55
CA ASP A 55 5.85 6.93 19.62
C ASP A 55 6.91 6.77 20.71
N ILE A 56 8.18 6.65 20.33
CA ILE A 56 9.30 6.65 21.28
C ILE A 56 9.31 7.93 22.12
N LEU A 57 9.15 9.09 21.49
CA LEU A 57 9.12 10.36 22.23
C LEU A 57 7.88 10.52 23.11
N PHE A 58 6.72 9.95 22.74
CA PHE A 58 5.56 9.88 23.61
C PHE A 58 5.83 9.00 24.85
N ALA A 59 6.46 7.84 24.67
CA ALA A 59 6.86 6.98 25.78
C ALA A 59 7.89 7.67 26.71
N MET A 60 8.78 8.48 26.14
CA MET A 60 9.79 9.26 26.88
C MET A 60 9.26 10.56 27.48
N ARG A 61 7.96 10.88 27.31
CA ARG A 61 7.37 12.15 27.76
C ARG A 61 7.70 12.50 29.23
N PRO A 62 7.67 11.58 30.21
CA PRO A 62 7.98 11.90 31.61
C PRO A 62 9.43 12.40 31.82
N SER A 63 10.35 12.02 30.94
CA SER A 63 11.78 12.34 31.04
C SER A 63 12.18 13.57 30.20
N LEU A 64 11.29 14.08 29.36
CA LEU A 64 11.55 15.19 28.45
C LEU A 64 11.18 16.55 29.07
N PRO A 65 11.90 17.64 28.74
CA PRO A 65 11.50 18.99 29.15
C PRO A 65 10.07 19.31 28.73
N HIS A 66 9.34 20.04 29.57
CA HIS A 66 7.89 20.23 29.43
C HIS A 66 7.45 20.75 28.04
N GLY A 67 8.20 21.70 27.46
CA GLY A 67 7.91 22.20 26.12
C GLY A 67 8.21 21.19 25.01
N VAL A 68 9.32 20.47 25.13
CA VAL A 68 9.76 19.46 24.15
C VAL A 68 8.75 18.31 24.10
N SER A 69 8.32 17.81 25.25
CA SER A 69 7.42 16.66 25.37
C SER A 69 5.99 16.91 24.85
N ARG A 70 5.64 18.19 24.66
CA ARG A 70 4.34 18.66 24.18
C ARG A 70 4.35 19.14 22.73
N PHE A 71 5.51 19.49 22.19
CA PHE A 71 5.65 20.06 20.86
C PHE A 71 6.24 19.07 19.86
N VAL A 72 7.39 18.47 20.20
CA VAL A 72 8.19 17.68 19.25
C VAL A 72 7.47 16.41 18.80
N PRO A 73 6.93 15.55 19.70
CA PRO A 73 6.25 14.32 19.27
C PRO A 73 5.05 14.63 18.36
N THR A 74 4.26 15.64 18.72
CA THR A 74 3.07 16.06 17.95
C THR A 74 3.45 16.57 16.56
N LEU A 75 4.51 17.38 16.45
CA LEU A 75 4.98 17.84 15.14
C LEU A 75 5.53 16.69 14.29
N MET A 76 6.18 15.70 14.91
CA MET A 76 6.61 14.48 14.21
C MET A 76 5.43 13.69 13.66
N VAL A 77 4.32 13.57 14.39
CA VAL A 77 3.10 12.95 13.86
C VAL A 77 2.56 13.73 12.66
N THR A 78 2.61 15.07 12.67
CA THR A 78 2.21 15.87 11.51
C THR A 78 3.13 15.66 10.31
N LEU A 79 4.45 15.57 10.55
CA LEU A 79 5.43 15.23 9.51
C LEU A 79 5.18 13.84 8.92
N GLY A 80 4.85 12.87 9.76
CA GLY A 80 4.48 11.52 9.32
C GLY A 80 3.22 11.54 8.45
N HIS A 81 2.15 12.23 8.85
CA HIS A 81 0.92 12.34 8.05
C HIS A 81 1.16 13.07 6.73
N ALA A 82 2.02 14.09 6.74
CA ALA A 82 2.46 14.75 5.53
C ALA A 82 3.21 13.79 4.58
N ALA A 83 4.09 12.94 5.11
CA ALA A 83 4.76 11.91 4.34
C ALA A 83 3.77 10.86 3.79
N LEU A 84 2.78 10.43 4.59
CA LEU A 84 1.69 9.55 4.15
C LEU A 84 0.90 10.17 2.99
N PHE A 85 0.55 11.46 3.08
CA PHE A 85 -0.15 12.17 2.02
C PHE A 85 0.67 12.25 0.72
N LEU A 86 1.96 12.54 0.80
CA LEU A 86 2.86 12.51 -0.36
C LEU A 86 3.00 11.09 -0.94
N GLY A 87 3.00 10.06 -0.08
CA GLY A 87 2.95 8.65 -0.46
C GLY A 87 1.67 8.31 -1.22
N ALA A 88 0.51 8.76 -0.74
CA ALA A 88 -0.78 8.61 -1.41
C ALA A 88 -0.79 9.26 -2.79
N GLN A 89 -0.29 10.50 -2.91
CA GLN A 89 -0.16 11.19 -4.20
C GLN A 89 0.71 10.43 -5.18
N ARG A 90 1.87 9.92 -4.74
CA ARG A 90 2.76 9.12 -5.59
C ARG A 90 2.15 7.78 -6.01
N THR A 91 1.48 7.11 -5.10
CA THR A 91 0.79 5.83 -5.36
C THR A 91 -0.32 6.02 -6.40
N ALA A 92 -1.00 7.17 -6.37
CA ALA A 92 -2.02 7.54 -7.35
C ALA A 92 -1.49 8.19 -8.64
N GLY A 93 -0.16 8.27 -8.84
CA GLY A 93 0.43 8.91 -10.02
C GLY A 93 0.20 10.43 -10.11
N LEU A 94 -0.19 11.08 -9.01
CA LEU A 94 -0.50 12.51 -8.96
C LEU A 94 0.75 13.38 -8.77
N ARG A 95 0.66 14.65 -9.18
CA ARG A 95 1.70 15.66 -8.91
C ARG A 95 1.80 15.91 -7.40
N LEU A 96 3.03 15.97 -6.90
CA LEU A 96 3.29 16.21 -5.48
C LEU A 96 2.96 17.65 -5.10
N GLN A 97 2.05 17.85 -4.14
CA GLN A 97 1.66 19.17 -3.65
C GLN A 97 2.57 19.65 -2.50
N ARG A 98 3.89 19.60 -2.69
CA ARG A 98 4.89 19.90 -1.64
C ARG A 98 4.67 21.26 -0.96
N ARG A 99 4.34 22.30 -1.72
CA ARG A 99 4.09 23.65 -1.17
C ARG A 99 2.95 23.66 -0.16
N VAL A 100 1.84 23.01 -0.49
CA VAL A 100 0.68 22.89 0.40
C VAL A 100 1.05 22.06 1.62
N THR A 101 1.74 20.93 1.43
CA THR A 101 2.18 20.06 2.51
C THR A 101 3.08 20.80 3.51
N PHE A 102 4.11 21.51 3.05
CA PHE A 102 4.99 22.29 3.91
C PHE A 102 4.28 23.48 4.55
N GLY A 103 3.32 24.09 3.85
CA GLY A 103 2.46 25.14 4.40
C GLY A 103 1.63 24.64 5.60
N VAL A 104 1.01 23.46 5.48
CA VAL A 104 0.25 22.84 6.58
C VAL A 104 1.16 22.52 7.78
N ILE A 105 2.34 21.94 7.54
CA ILE A 105 3.31 21.66 8.61
C ILE A 105 3.72 22.96 9.32
N GLY A 106 4.09 23.99 8.55
CA GLY A 106 4.53 25.28 9.09
C GLY A 106 3.42 25.97 9.90
N LEU A 107 2.19 25.98 9.38
CA LEU A 107 1.04 26.53 10.08
C LEU A 107 0.75 25.77 11.38
N HIS A 108 0.76 24.44 11.35
CA HIS A 108 0.51 23.64 12.55
C HIS A 108 1.62 23.83 13.59
N ALA A 109 2.89 23.88 13.17
CA ALA A 109 4.01 24.19 14.05
C ALA A 109 3.86 25.58 14.71
N ALA A 110 3.46 26.60 13.94
CA ALA A 110 3.22 27.93 14.47
C ALA A 110 2.09 27.95 15.51
N VAL A 111 0.97 27.27 15.24
CA VAL A 111 -0.16 27.17 16.19
C VAL A 111 0.24 26.42 17.45
N LEU A 112 0.99 25.31 17.34
CA LEU A 112 1.50 24.58 18.49
C LEU A 112 2.48 25.42 19.32
N GLY A 113 3.33 26.21 18.65
CA GLY A 113 4.26 27.13 19.31
C GLY A 113 3.52 28.23 20.07
N TYR A 114 2.47 28.78 19.47
CA TYR A 114 1.58 29.74 20.12
C TYR A 114 0.92 29.15 21.38
N PHE A 115 0.38 27.94 21.30
CA PHE A 115 -0.20 27.27 22.48
C PHE A 115 0.81 26.99 23.58
N LEU A 116 2.06 26.67 23.20
CA LEU A 116 3.14 26.45 24.17
C LEU A 116 3.49 27.75 24.91
N ILE A 117 3.60 28.87 24.20
CA ILE A 117 3.92 30.19 24.80
C ILE A 117 2.78 30.66 25.72
N GLN A 118 1.53 30.50 25.26
CA GLN A 118 0.37 31.00 25.99
C GLN A 118 -0.14 30.06 27.09
N SER A 119 0.56 28.95 27.35
CA SER A 119 0.16 27.93 28.34
C SER A 119 -1.31 27.49 28.20
N GLN A 120 -1.81 27.42 26.96
CA GLN A 120 -3.23 27.16 26.66
C GLN A 120 -3.66 25.74 27.10
N PRO A 121 -4.96 25.52 27.39
CA PRO A 121 -5.47 24.24 27.86
C PRO A 121 -5.28 23.14 26.82
N SER A 122 -5.08 21.91 27.30
CA SER A 122 -4.82 20.71 26.50
C SER A 122 -5.87 20.45 25.41
N GLY A 123 -7.13 20.82 25.65
CA GLY A 123 -8.24 20.62 24.71
C GLY A 123 -8.11 21.37 23.38
N ALA A 124 -7.65 22.62 23.38
CA ALA A 124 -7.49 23.40 22.15
C ALA A 124 -6.42 22.79 21.22
N ARG A 125 -5.32 22.32 21.82
CA ARG A 125 -4.27 21.59 21.11
C ARG A 125 -4.78 20.29 20.51
N MET A 126 -5.54 19.52 21.29
CA MET A 126 -6.16 18.28 20.82
C MET A 126 -7.03 18.52 19.59
N MET A 127 -7.95 19.49 19.65
CA MET A 127 -8.83 19.81 18.52
C MET A 127 -8.04 20.22 17.28
N THR A 128 -7.00 21.04 17.45
CA THR A 128 -6.13 21.45 16.33
C THR A 128 -5.42 20.26 15.70
N ASN A 129 -4.88 19.33 16.51
CA ASN A 129 -4.24 18.11 16.01
C ASN A 129 -5.23 17.27 15.21
N SER A 130 -6.45 17.07 15.75
CA SER A 130 -7.49 16.29 15.07
C SER A 130 -7.93 16.91 13.74
N ILE A 131 -8.07 18.24 13.67
CA ILE A 131 -8.40 18.92 12.41
C ILE A 131 -7.29 18.71 11.37
N VAL A 132 -6.03 18.88 11.76
CA VAL A 132 -4.89 18.74 10.83
C VAL A 132 -4.72 17.30 10.37
N TRP A 133 -4.68 16.34 11.30
CA TRP A 133 -4.46 14.93 10.98
C TRP A 133 -5.67 14.31 10.26
N GLY A 134 -6.89 14.63 10.69
CA GLY A 134 -8.11 14.23 10.01
C GLY A 134 -8.19 14.78 8.58
N GLY A 135 -7.83 16.05 8.37
CA GLY A 135 -7.77 16.67 7.05
C GLY A 135 -6.73 16.03 6.12
N LEU A 136 -5.51 15.77 6.61
CA LEU A 136 -4.47 15.07 5.85
C LEU A 136 -4.88 13.64 5.50
N SER A 137 -5.55 12.93 6.41
CA SER A 137 -6.04 11.58 6.17
C SER A 137 -7.17 11.56 5.15
N LEU A 138 -8.13 12.49 5.23
CA LEU A 138 -9.19 12.62 4.22
C LEU A 138 -8.61 12.95 2.84
N ALA A 139 -7.63 13.85 2.76
CA ALA A 139 -6.94 14.18 1.53
C ALA A 139 -6.15 12.97 0.96
N SER A 140 -5.53 12.18 1.82
CA SER A 140 -4.82 10.95 1.44
C SER A 140 -5.79 9.90 0.88
N ALA A 141 -6.93 9.68 1.52
CA ALA A 141 -8.00 8.81 1.01
C ALA A 141 -8.49 9.28 -0.36
N TRP A 142 -8.71 10.57 -0.54
CA TRP A 142 -9.13 11.14 -1.83
C TRP A 142 -8.11 10.91 -2.94
N CYS A 143 -6.82 11.04 -2.64
CA CYS A 143 -5.76 10.70 -3.60
C CYS A 143 -5.79 9.22 -3.98
N LEU A 144 -5.90 8.31 -3.00
CA LEU A 144 -5.84 6.87 -3.22
C LEU A 144 -7.02 6.30 -4.02
N ARG A 145 -8.16 7.00 -4.10
CA ARG A 145 -9.25 6.64 -5.03
C ARG A 145 -8.85 6.71 -6.50
N ARG A 146 -7.73 7.35 -6.84
CA ARG A 146 -7.16 7.39 -8.19
C ARG A 146 -5.98 6.43 -8.38
N ALA A 147 -5.61 5.68 -7.35
CA ALA A 147 -4.57 4.66 -7.40
C ALA A 147 -5.13 3.34 -7.99
N PRO A 148 -4.28 2.32 -8.22
CA PRO A 148 -4.74 0.98 -8.61
C PRO A 148 -5.81 0.44 -7.67
N GLU A 149 -6.69 -0.41 -8.18
CA GLU A 149 -7.94 -0.80 -7.52
C GLU A 149 -7.74 -1.44 -6.14
N HIS A 150 -6.65 -2.18 -5.94
CA HIS A 150 -6.25 -2.77 -4.67
C HIS A 150 -6.13 -1.76 -3.52
N PHE A 151 -5.89 -0.48 -3.82
CA PHE A 151 -5.74 0.56 -2.80
C PHE A 151 -7.08 1.15 -2.30
N TRP A 152 -8.20 0.87 -2.98
CA TRP A 152 -9.48 1.53 -2.66
C TRP A 152 -10.76 0.70 -2.85
N LYS A 153 -10.77 -0.32 -3.71
CA LYS A 153 -11.96 -1.16 -3.91
C LYS A 153 -12.24 -2.14 -2.77
N PRO A 154 -11.24 -2.87 -2.22
CA PRO A 154 -11.50 -3.83 -1.15
C PRO A 154 -12.04 -3.15 0.12
N THR A 155 -12.90 -3.88 0.85
CA THR A 155 -13.46 -3.42 2.13
C THR A 155 -12.35 -3.02 3.11
N PHE A 156 -11.30 -3.84 3.21
CA PHE A 156 -10.07 -3.48 3.90
C PHE A 156 -9.03 -3.01 2.87
N SER A 157 -8.86 -1.69 2.77
CA SER A 157 -7.88 -1.07 1.88
C SER A 157 -7.28 0.17 2.53
N PRO A 158 -6.10 0.63 2.08
CA PRO A 158 -5.50 1.88 2.57
C PRO A 158 -6.47 3.06 2.55
N THR A 159 -7.33 3.17 1.53
CA THR A 159 -8.35 4.22 1.45
C THR A 159 -9.36 4.13 2.59
N THR A 160 -9.91 2.95 2.87
CA THR A 160 -10.91 2.78 3.95
C THR A 160 -10.30 3.03 5.33
N VAL A 161 -9.04 2.65 5.53
CA VAL A 161 -8.28 2.97 6.76
C VAL A 161 -8.13 4.48 6.95
N PHE A 162 -7.73 5.23 5.92
CA PHE A 162 -7.63 6.69 6.01
C PHE A 162 -8.99 7.37 6.25
N GLN A 163 -10.07 6.84 5.66
CA GLN A 163 -11.43 7.35 5.90
C GLN A 163 -11.86 7.11 7.35
N ALA A 164 -11.64 5.92 7.89
CA ALA A 164 -11.94 5.60 9.28
C ALA A 164 -11.17 6.52 10.25
N HIS A 165 -9.88 6.74 9.99
CA HIS A 165 -9.06 7.68 10.75
C HIS A 165 -9.60 9.13 10.67
N ALA A 166 -9.99 9.60 9.48
CA ALA A 166 -10.60 10.93 9.33
C ALA A 166 -11.92 11.07 10.11
N VAL A 167 -12.76 10.03 10.09
CA VAL A 167 -14.01 9.97 10.87
C VAL A 167 -13.71 9.99 12.36
N PHE A 168 -12.73 9.21 12.83
CA PHE A 168 -12.30 9.21 14.23
C PHE A 168 -11.92 10.61 14.71
N HIS A 169 -11.10 11.35 13.96
CA HIS A 169 -10.73 12.72 14.34
C HIS A 169 -11.90 13.70 14.28
N ALA A 170 -12.82 13.56 13.33
CA ALA A 170 -14.03 14.38 13.28
C ALA A 170 -14.93 14.14 14.52
N LEU A 171 -15.13 12.87 14.89
CA LEU A 171 -15.87 12.50 16.10
C LEU A 171 -15.16 12.99 17.36
N ARG A 172 -13.83 12.89 17.41
CA ARG A 172 -13.02 13.39 18.53
C ARG A 172 -13.20 14.88 18.75
N VAL A 173 -13.24 15.70 17.69
CA VAL A 173 -13.53 17.14 17.81
C VAL A 173 -14.95 17.38 18.33
N GLY A 174 -15.95 16.67 17.79
CA GLY A 174 -17.34 16.79 18.24
C GLY A 174 -17.52 16.44 19.73
N LEU A 175 -16.93 15.32 20.17
CA LEU A 175 -16.95 14.90 21.57
C LEU A 175 -16.20 15.88 22.47
N ALA A 176 -15.06 16.43 22.02
CA ALA A 176 -14.31 17.43 22.78
C ALA A 176 -15.14 18.69 23.04
N LEU A 177 -15.87 19.18 22.04
CA LEU A 177 -16.75 20.33 22.17
C LEU A 177 -17.92 20.04 23.13
N LEU A 178 -18.54 18.85 23.02
CA LEU A 178 -19.62 18.42 23.90
C LEU A 178 -19.15 18.30 25.36
N PHE A 179 -18.00 17.67 25.61
CA PHE A 179 -17.47 17.52 26.96
C PHE A 179 -17.07 18.86 27.55
N ALA A 180 -16.53 19.77 26.74
CA ALA A 180 -16.22 21.14 27.17
C ALA A 180 -17.50 21.92 27.55
N SER A 181 -18.58 21.81 26.77
CA SER A 181 -19.84 22.50 27.07
C SER A 181 -20.52 21.98 28.33
N GLN A 182 -20.35 20.70 28.64
CA GLN A 182 -20.92 20.06 29.84
C GLN A 182 -20.01 20.07 31.06
N GLY A 183 -18.78 20.61 30.95
CA GLY A 183 -17.81 20.63 32.04
C GLY A 183 -17.26 19.25 32.44
N TRP A 184 -17.32 18.24 31.55
CA TRP A 184 -16.91 16.86 31.84
C TRP A 184 -15.39 16.68 31.68
N THR A 185 -14.62 17.13 32.67
CA THR A 185 -13.15 17.12 32.64
C THR A 185 -12.55 15.71 32.55
N ALA A 186 -13.05 14.76 33.35
CA ALA A 186 -12.56 13.37 33.32
C ALA A 186 -12.80 12.68 31.96
N ALA A 187 -13.93 12.96 31.31
CA ALA A 187 -14.21 12.44 29.97
C ALA A 187 -13.29 13.04 28.91
N ALA A 188 -12.96 14.33 29.02
CA ALA A 188 -12.01 14.99 28.13
C ALA A 188 -10.58 14.44 28.28
N GLU A 189 -10.15 14.11 29.51
CA GLU A 189 -8.86 13.45 29.75
C GLU A 189 -8.82 12.04 29.16
N ALA A 190 -9.88 11.25 29.35
CA ALA A 190 -10.00 9.92 28.74
C ALA A 190 -9.96 9.99 27.20
N LEU A 191 -10.64 10.96 26.60
CA LEU A 191 -10.64 11.18 25.15
C LEU A 191 -9.24 11.54 24.62
N GLN A 192 -8.42 12.23 25.42
CA GLN A 192 -7.03 12.49 25.07
C GLN A 192 -6.22 11.20 25.02
N VAL A 193 -6.34 10.33 26.03
CA VAL A 193 -5.64 9.03 26.09
C VAL A 193 -6.05 8.14 24.92
N ILE A 194 -7.35 8.00 24.64
CA ILE A 194 -7.86 7.23 23.50
C ILE A 194 -7.25 7.73 22.19
N GLY A 195 -7.17 9.05 22.03
CA GLY A 195 -6.58 9.66 20.85
C GLY A 195 -5.07 9.52 20.72
N ASP A 196 -4.34 9.29 21.81
CA ASP A 196 -2.90 8.97 21.77
C ASP A 196 -2.69 7.48 21.40
N LEU A 197 -3.62 6.59 21.78
CA LEU A 197 -3.59 5.16 21.43
C LEU A 197 -4.02 4.85 20.00
N GLU A 198 -4.91 5.68 19.43
CA GLU A 198 -5.47 5.47 18.10
C GLU A 198 -4.41 5.45 16.99
N VAL A 199 -3.33 6.22 17.14
CA VAL A 199 -2.22 6.30 16.17
C VAL A 199 -1.67 4.91 15.85
N SER A 200 -1.49 4.05 16.86
CA SER A 200 -0.90 2.72 16.66
C SER A 200 -1.85 1.77 15.93
N PHE A 201 -3.15 1.81 16.24
CA PHE A 201 -4.15 1.04 15.50
C PHE A 201 -4.21 1.47 14.03
N PHE A 202 -4.19 2.78 13.80
CA PHE A 202 -4.14 3.34 12.46
C PHE A 202 -2.88 2.92 11.69
N MET A 203 -1.70 2.98 12.31
CA MET A 203 -0.43 2.57 11.66
C MET A 203 -0.45 1.09 11.27
N VAL A 204 -0.91 0.21 12.16
CA VAL A 204 -1.02 -1.22 11.87
C VAL A 204 -1.95 -1.46 10.69
N ALA A 205 -3.18 -0.95 10.77
CA ALA A 205 -4.16 -1.13 9.71
C ALA A 205 -3.65 -0.57 8.38
N LEU A 206 -3.04 0.62 8.39
CA LEU A 206 -2.58 1.28 7.18
C LEU A 206 -1.40 0.54 6.56
N PHE A 207 -0.33 0.27 7.30
CA PHE A 207 0.87 -0.34 6.70
C PHE A 207 0.65 -1.79 6.29
N VAL A 208 -0.17 -2.55 7.04
CA VAL A 208 -0.62 -3.88 6.60
C VAL A 208 -1.44 -3.76 5.31
N GLY A 209 -2.39 -2.81 5.24
CA GLY A 209 -3.17 -2.56 4.03
C GLY A 209 -2.31 -2.16 2.83
N ILE A 210 -1.29 -1.32 3.05
CA ILE A 210 -0.34 -0.91 2.00
C ILE A 210 0.49 -2.11 1.53
N LEU A 211 0.99 -2.97 2.42
CA LEU A 211 1.71 -4.18 2.05
C LEU A 211 0.84 -5.11 1.23
N ILE A 212 -0.38 -5.40 1.69
CA ILE A 212 -1.31 -6.30 1.01
C ILE A 212 -1.64 -5.76 -0.39
N ALA A 213 -2.00 -4.47 -0.50
CA ALA A 213 -2.31 -3.87 -1.79
C ALA A 213 -1.13 -3.92 -2.77
N ASN A 214 0.10 -3.67 -2.29
CA ASN A 214 1.29 -3.78 -3.12
C ASN A 214 1.61 -5.23 -3.50
N LEU A 215 1.40 -6.20 -2.60
CA LEU A 215 1.59 -7.62 -2.90
C LEU A 215 0.59 -8.10 -3.96
N GLN A 216 -0.67 -7.67 -3.88
CA GLN A 216 -1.71 -8.00 -4.87
C GLN A 216 -1.38 -7.42 -6.25
N VAL A 217 -0.97 -6.15 -6.31
CA VAL A 217 -0.53 -5.55 -7.59
C VAL A 217 0.62 -6.34 -8.22
N ARG A 218 1.61 -6.78 -7.44
CA ARG A 218 2.71 -7.60 -7.97
C ARG A 218 2.26 -9.00 -8.39
N HIS A 219 1.31 -9.58 -7.67
CA HIS A 219 0.74 -10.88 -8.04
C HIS A 219 0.02 -10.80 -9.39
N ASP A 220 -0.75 -9.75 -9.63
CA ASP A 220 -1.45 -9.53 -10.89
C ASP A 220 -0.49 -9.28 -12.05
N GLU A 221 0.56 -8.48 -11.82
CA GLU A 221 1.63 -8.25 -12.81
C GLU A 221 2.32 -9.56 -13.19
N LEU A 222 2.69 -10.37 -12.20
CA LEU A 222 3.35 -11.67 -12.42
C LEU A 222 2.42 -12.65 -13.15
N THR A 223 1.15 -12.71 -12.74
CA THR A 223 0.16 -13.61 -13.35
C THR A 223 -0.12 -13.23 -14.79
N SER A 224 -0.20 -11.92 -15.09
CA SER A 224 -0.38 -11.41 -16.45
C SER A 224 0.83 -11.73 -17.33
N ALA A 225 2.04 -11.50 -16.83
CA ALA A 225 3.28 -11.83 -17.55
C ALA A 225 3.40 -13.35 -17.81
N HIS A 226 3.02 -14.18 -16.83
CA HIS A 226 3.00 -15.63 -16.99
C HIS A 226 2.00 -16.08 -18.06
N ALA A 227 0.79 -15.49 -18.08
CA ALA A 227 -0.22 -15.77 -19.10
C ALA A 227 0.23 -15.37 -20.51
N GLU A 228 0.93 -14.24 -20.63
CA GLU A 228 1.51 -13.79 -21.89
C GLU A 228 2.58 -14.76 -22.40
N VAL A 229 3.52 -15.18 -21.54
CA VAL A 229 4.53 -16.20 -21.89
C VAL A 229 3.87 -17.50 -22.31
N HIS A 230 2.84 -17.96 -21.58
CA HIS A 230 2.13 -19.20 -21.92
C HIS A 230 1.47 -19.10 -23.31
N THR A 231 0.88 -17.95 -23.63
CA THR A 231 0.25 -17.73 -24.94
C THR A 231 1.29 -17.69 -26.06
N LEU A 232 2.40 -16.99 -25.84
CA LEU A 232 3.51 -16.93 -26.81
C LEU A 232 4.19 -18.30 -27.00
N SER A 233 4.34 -19.08 -25.94
CA SER A 233 4.90 -20.44 -26.01
C SER A 233 4.00 -21.44 -26.73
N GLY A 234 2.71 -21.15 -26.86
CA GLY A 234 1.75 -21.98 -27.62
C GLY A 234 1.81 -21.76 -29.13
N LEU A 235 2.51 -20.72 -29.60
CA LEU A 235 2.65 -20.44 -31.03
C LEU A 235 3.69 -21.37 -31.65
N LEU A 236 3.25 -22.32 -32.49
CA LEU A 236 4.16 -23.13 -33.30
C LEU A 236 4.66 -22.32 -34.51
N PRO A 237 5.97 -22.06 -34.62
CA PRO A 237 6.54 -21.48 -35.83
C PRO A 237 6.45 -22.49 -36.99
N ILE A 238 5.49 -22.29 -37.89
CA ILE A 238 5.28 -23.10 -39.10
C ILE A 238 5.85 -22.39 -40.32
N CYS A 239 6.62 -23.10 -41.13
CA CYS A 239 7.16 -22.57 -42.39
C CYS A 239 6.01 -22.26 -43.35
N ALA A 240 5.93 -21.02 -43.83
CA ALA A 240 4.85 -20.59 -44.73
C ALA A 240 4.81 -21.40 -46.04
N TRP A 241 5.97 -21.86 -46.52
CA TRP A 241 6.13 -22.59 -47.78
C TRP A 241 5.87 -24.09 -47.65
N CYS A 242 6.59 -24.78 -46.76
CA CYS A 242 6.58 -26.24 -46.67
C CYS A 242 5.85 -26.80 -45.43
N LYS A 243 5.25 -25.93 -44.61
CA LYS A 243 4.47 -26.29 -43.40
C LYS A 243 5.20 -27.10 -42.32
N LYS A 244 6.53 -27.26 -42.43
CA LYS A 244 7.37 -27.79 -41.34
C LYS A 244 7.30 -26.92 -40.10
N VAL A 245 7.45 -27.52 -38.93
CA VAL A 245 7.52 -26.83 -37.64
C VAL A 245 8.98 -26.63 -37.25
N ARG A 246 9.33 -25.46 -36.74
CA ARG A 246 10.64 -25.21 -36.14
C ARG A 246 10.61 -25.63 -34.67
N ASN A 247 11.53 -26.52 -34.29
CA ASN A 247 11.68 -26.95 -32.90
C ASN A 247 12.51 -25.95 -32.07
N ASP A 248 12.64 -26.20 -30.75
CA ASP A 248 13.33 -25.29 -29.83
C ASP A 248 14.84 -25.17 -30.12
N ASP A 249 15.45 -26.20 -30.71
CA ASP A 249 16.84 -26.20 -31.18
C ASP A 249 17.02 -25.44 -32.51
N GLY A 250 15.92 -24.98 -33.10
CA GLY A 250 15.90 -24.17 -34.31
C GLY A 250 15.85 -24.96 -35.62
N TYR A 251 15.74 -26.29 -35.58
CA TYR A 251 15.63 -27.16 -36.76
C TYR A 251 14.20 -27.29 -37.25
N TRP A 252 14.03 -27.49 -38.56
CA TRP A 252 12.73 -27.68 -39.20
C TRP A 252 12.42 -29.16 -39.38
N GLN A 253 11.30 -29.62 -38.83
CA GLN A 253 10.83 -31.01 -38.91
C GLN A 253 9.36 -31.09 -39.32
N GLN A 254 8.86 -32.28 -39.68
CA GLN A 254 7.44 -32.44 -39.98
C GLN A 254 6.59 -32.21 -38.73
N VAL A 255 5.33 -31.83 -38.94
CA VAL A 255 4.39 -31.49 -37.86
C VAL A 255 4.16 -32.71 -36.98
N GLU A 256 3.99 -33.86 -37.61
CA GLU A 256 3.79 -35.18 -37.03
C GLU A 256 4.95 -35.54 -36.11
N ASP A 257 6.19 -35.42 -36.60
CA ASP A 257 7.41 -35.67 -35.81
C ASP A 257 7.50 -34.75 -34.59
N TYR A 258 7.17 -33.46 -34.78
CA TYR A 258 7.16 -32.48 -33.70
C TYR A 258 6.19 -32.84 -32.58
N PHE A 259 4.97 -33.26 -32.90
CA PHE A 259 3.99 -33.64 -31.89
C PHE A 259 4.22 -35.03 -31.32
N ALA A 260 4.67 -36.00 -32.12
CA ALA A 260 4.97 -37.35 -31.66
C ALA A 260 6.11 -37.37 -30.61
N CYS A 261 7.10 -36.47 -30.73
CA CYS A 261 8.17 -36.35 -29.73
C CYS A 261 7.74 -35.61 -28.44
N ARG A 262 6.67 -34.82 -28.46
CA ARG A 262 6.26 -33.92 -27.36
C ARG A 262 4.93 -34.30 -26.70
N SER A 263 4.20 -35.25 -27.26
CA SER A 263 2.90 -35.70 -26.77
C SER A 263 2.73 -37.19 -26.98
N GLN A 264 1.73 -37.80 -26.33
CA GLN A 264 1.43 -39.23 -26.50
C GLN A 264 0.51 -39.48 -27.71
N LEU A 265 0.75 -38.78 -28.82
CA LEU A 265 -0.04 -38.91 -30.04
C LEU A 265 0.63 -39.88 -31.03
N THR A 266 -0.17 -40.76 -31.62
CA THR A 266 0.23 -41.62 -32.74
C THR A 266 -0.54 -41.19 -33.98
N PHE A 267 0.18 -40.83 -35.05
CA PHE A 267 -0.44 -40.41 -36.31
C PHE A 267 -0.75 -41.62 -37.21
N THR A 268 -1.92 -41.63 -37.82
CA THR A 268 -2.31 -42.56 -38.89
C THR A 268 -2.60 -41.78 -40.16
N HIS A 269 -2.46 -42.43 -41.33
CA HIS A 269 -2.67 -41.80 -42.62
C HIS A 269 -4.01 -42.25 -43.22
N GLY A 270 -4.79 -41.29 -43.70
CA GLY A 270 -6.05 -41.51 -44.42
C GLY A 270 -6.19 -40.48 -45.55
N VAL A 271 -7.08 -40.75 -46.50
CA VAL A 271 -7.37 -39.86 -47.62
C VAL A 271 -8.81 -39.37 -47.46
N CYS A 272 -9.02 -38.04 -47.46
CA CYS A 272 -10.37 -37.48 -47.47
C CYS A 272 -11.01 -37.62 -48.86
N THR A 273 -12.34 -37.48 -48.92
CA THR A 273 -13.11 -37.57 -50.16
C THR A 273 -12.63 -36.56 -51.21
N ASP A 274 -12.30 -35.34 -50.78
CA ASP A 274 -11.90 -34.25 -51.67
C ASP A 274 -10.59 -34.59 -52.39
N CYS A 275 -9.55 -34.98 -51.64
CA CYS A 275 -8.28 -35.41 -52.20
C CYS A 275 -8.42 -36.63 -53.12
N LEU A 276 -9.34 -37.56 -52.79
CA LEU A 276 -9.59 -38.72 -53.63
C LEU A 276 -10.20 -38.32 -54.98
N ASP A 277 -11.12 -37.36 -54.98
CA ASP A 277 -11.79 -36.90 -56.18
C ASP A 277 -10.88 -36.04 -57.07
N ASP A 278 -10.01 -35.22 -56.47
CA ASP A 278 -8.97 -34.49 -57.18
C ASP A 278 -8.01 -35.45 -57.90
N GLN A 279 -7.57 -36.52 -57.23
CA GLN A 279 -6.67 -37.49 -57.85
C GLN A 279 -7.33 -38.26 -59.01
N LYS A 280 -8.63 -38.58 -58.87
CA LYS A 280 -9.42 -39.16 -59.98
C LYS A 280 -9.54 -38.19 -61.14
N ALA A 281 -9.77 -36.90 -60.87
CA ALA A 281 -9.87 -35.88 -61.90
C ALA A 281 -8.54 -35.70 -62.65
N GLU A 282 -7.42 -35.67 -61.93
CA GLU A 282 -6.08 -35.50 -62.50
C GLU A 282 -5.63 -36.73 -63.31
N SER A 283 -5.88 -37.94 -62.80
CA SER A 283 -5.62 -39.18 -63.54
C SER A 283 -6.46 -39.30 -64.82
N ALA A 284 -7.72 -38.85 -64.80
CA ALA A 284 -8.57 -38.79 -65.99
C ALA A 284 -8.12 -37.74 -67.03
N GLN A 285 -7.38 -36.70 -66.62
CA GLN A 285 -6.78 -35.72 -67.53
C GLN A 285 -5.48 -36.26 -68.15
N LEU A 286 -4.66 -36.94 -67.35
CA LEU A 286 -3.43 -37.58 -67.82
C LEU A 286 -3.70 -38.74 -68.79
N SER A 287 -4.79 -39.50 -68.58
CA SER A 287 -5.17 -40.59 -69.50
C SER A 287 -5.72 -40.10 -70.85
N LYS A 288 -6.00 -38.79 -71.00
CA LYS A 288 -6.49 -38.16 -72.23
C LYS A 288 -5.39 -37.43 -73.01
N ARG A 289 -4.18 -37.33 -72.45
CA ARG A 289 -2.99 -36.82 -73.14
C ARG A 289 -2.20 -37.98 -73.74
#